data_AF-A0A520JE24-F1
#
_entry.id   AF-A0A520JE24-F1
#
_cell.length_a   1.000
_cell.length_b   1.000
_cell.length_c   1.000
_cell.angle_alpha   90.00
_cell.angle_beta   90.00
_cell.angle_gamma   90.00
#
_symmetry.space_group_name_H-M   'P 1'
#
loop_
_entity.id
_entity.type
_entity.pdbx_description
1 polymer ?
#
loop_
_entity_poly.entity_id
_entity_poly.type
_entity_poly.pdbx_seq_one_letter_code
_entity_poly.pdbx_strand_id
1 'polypeptide(L)'
;MIDGPRCKVGWCGERRIVTIVRQPTRAGVRDAAAKIAAILPPSPLFVAEIRGHAVAFKAESLQPVGAFKLRGAWHRLTALDEAARARGVVAFSSGNHAQGVAWAAKRLGMAA
;
A
#
# COMPACT_ATOMS: atom_id res chain seq x y z
N MET A 1 -40.38 15.60 -33.00
CA MET A 1 -38.92 15.69 -33.24
C MET A 1 -38.46 16.97 -32.55
N ILE A 2 -37.73 16.99 -31.43
CA ILE A 2 -36.74 16.05 -30.90
C ILE A 2 -36.95 15.90 -29.39
N ASP A 3 -37.00 14.66 -28.92
CA ASP A 3 -36.95 14.29 -27.50
C ASP A 3 -35.55 14.60 -26.93
N GLY A 4 -35.47 15.42 -25.89
CA GLY A 4 -34.26 15.59 -25.08
C GLY A 4 -34.20 14.54 -23.96
N PRO A 5 -33.04 13.94 -23.65
CA PRO A 5 -32.97 12.82 -22.72
C PRO A 5 -33.21 13.31 -21.29
N ARG A 6 -34.26 12.73 -20.69
CA ARG A 6 -34.63 12.85 -19.29
C ARG A 6 -33.56 12.10 -18.45
N CYS A 7 -32.52 12.79 -18.02
CA CYS A 7 -31.50 12.21 -17.14
C CYS A 7 -32.09 12.03 -15.73
N LYS A 8 -32.74 10.88 -15.49
CA LYS A 8 -33.10 10.40 -14.15
C LYS A 8 -31.89 9.67 -13.56
N VAL A 9 -31.01 10.38 -12.90
CA VAL A 9 -30.15 9.80 -11.85
C VAL A 9 -30.25 10.70 -10.63
N GLY A 10 -31.20 10.35 -9.77
CA GLY A 10 -31.30 10.91 -8.43
C GLY A 10 -30.12 10.42 -7.61
N TRP A 11 -29.06 11.22 -7.54
CA TRP A 11 -28.03 11.09 -6.51
C TRP A 11 -28.47 11.93 -5.30
N CYS A 12 -29.56 11.49 -4.65
CA CYS A 12 -29.97 12.03 -3.36
C CYS A 12 -29.20 11.28 -2.27
N GLY A 13 -28.22 11.95 -1.68
CA GLY A 13 -27.43 11.38 -0.59
C GLY A 13 -26.14 12.16 -0.43
N GLU A 14 -26.21 13.23 0.35
CA GLU A 14 -25.07 14.00 0.85
C GLU A 14 -24.22 13.09 1.76
N ARG A 15 -23.48 12.15 1.17
CA ARG A 15 -22.48 11.38 1.90
C ARG A 15 -21.37 12.35 2.24
N ARG A 16 -21.43 12.91 3.46
CA ARG A 16 -20.25 13.54 4.07
C ARG A 16 -19.11 12.54 3.98
N ILE A 17 -18.13 12.84 3.13
CA ILE A 17 -16.86 12.15 3.12
C ILE A 17 -16.19 12.57 4.43
N VAL A 18 -16.44 11.81 5.50
CA VAL A 18 -15.68 11.94 6.74
C VAL A 18 -14.32 11.35 6.43
N THR A 19 -13.36 12.21 6.09
CA THR A 19 -11.96 11.82 6.03
C THR A 19 -11.51 11.53 7.46
N ILE A 20 -11.71 10.29 7.91
CA ILE A 20 -11.13 9.82 9.16
C ILE A 20 -9.62 9.76 8.93
N VAL A 21 -8.92 10.84 9.30
CA VAL A 21 -7.46 10.88 9.31
C VAL A 21 -6.99 10.06 10.50
N ARG A 22 -6.74 8.77 10.27
CA ARG A 22 -6.14 7.91 11.28
C ARG A 22 -4.65 8.23 11.39
N GLN A 23 -4.22 8.73 12.55
CA GLN A 23 -2.81 8.96 12.82
C GLN A 23 -2.07 7.63 13.00
N PRO A 24 -0.91 7.42 12.34
CA PRO A 24 -0.06 6.28 12.60
C PRO A 24 0.43 6.28 14.05
N THR A 25 0.49 5.11 14.67
CA THR A 25 1.06 4.94 16.01
C THR A 25 2.30 4.07 15.96
N ARG A 26 3.15 4.19 16.98
CA ARG A 26 4.30 3.29 17.16
C ARG A 26 3.88 1.82 17.18
N ALA A 27 2.73 1.50 17.79
CA ALA A 27 2.18 0.15 17.77
C ALA A 27 1.84 -0.31 16.35
N GLY A 28 1.26 0.57 15.52
CA GLY A 28 1.00 0.28 14.11
C GLY A 28 2.27 0.01 13.30
N VAL A 29 3.36 0.74 13.56
CA VAL A 29 4.66 0.47 12.92
C VAL A 29 5.22 -0.90 13.33
N ARG A 30 5.07 -1.29 14.60
CA ARG A 30 5.49 -2.61 15.09
C ARG A 30 4.68 -3.75 14.47
N ASP A 31 3.37 -3.58 14.33
CA ASP A 31 2.50 -4.53 13.62
C ASP A 31 2.92 -4.68 12.15
N ALA A 32 3.16 -3.56 11.45
CA ALA A 32 3.68 -3.58 10.09
C ALA A 32 5.02 -4.31 9.98
N ALA A 33 5.94 -4.09 10.92
CA ALA A 33 7.24 -4.76 10.95
C ALA A 33 7.08 -6.29 11.12
N ALA A 34 6.22 -6.73 12.05
CA ALA A 34 5.96 -8.16 12.27
C ALA A 34 5.37 -8.84 11.01
N LYS A 35 4.38 -8.21 10.37
CA LYS A 35 3.76 -8.70 9.13
C LYS A 35 4.75 -8.86 7.98
N ILE A 36 5.75 -7.98 7.88
CA ILE A 36 6.79 -8.07 6.85
C ILE A 36 7.85 -9.10 7.20
N ALA A 37 8.31 -9.14 8.46
CA ALA A 37 9.31 -10.11 8.90
C ALA A 37 8.85 -11.56 8.72
N ALA A 38 7.54 -11.82 8.77
CA ALA A 38 6.95 -13.13 8.51
C ALA A 38 7.09 -13.61 7.04
N ILE A 39 7.34 -12.71 6.09
CA ILE A 39 7.34 -13.04 4.65
C ILE A 39 8.64 -12.69 3.93
N LEU A 40 9.49 -11.85 4.52
CA LEU A 40 10.71 -11.34 3.90
C LEU A 40 11.82 -11.18 4.93
N PRO A 41 13.08 -11.49 4.55
CA PRO A 41 14.23 -11.18 5.38
C PRO A 41 14.45 -9.66 5.48
N PRO A 42 15.16 -9.18 6.52
CA PRO A 42 15.58 -7.80 6.59
C PRO A 42 16.45 -7.46 5.38
N SER A 43 16.22 -6.28 4.77
CA SER A 43 17.11 -5.76 3.74
C SER A 43 18.51 -5.52 4.32
N PRO A 44 19.59 -5.71 3.54
CA PRO A 44 20.94 -5.44 4.01
C PRO A 44 21.12 -4.01 4.51
N LEU A 45 21.99 -3.83 5.50
CA LEU A 45 22.51 -2.55 5.94
C LEU A 45 23.99 -2.52 5.55
N PHE A 46 24.33 -1.76 4.53
CA PHE A 46 25.73 -1.54 4.17
C PHE A 46 26.26 -0.36 4.98
N VAL A 47 27.51 -0.45 5.40
CA VAL A 47 28.20 0.66 6.07
C VAL A 47 29.45 0.98 5.28
N ALA A 48 29.65 2.24 4.95
CA ALA A 48 30.82 2.73 4.24
C ALA A 48 31.31 4.03 4.87
N GLU A 49 32.61 4.30 4.75
CA GLU A 49 33.17 5.59 5.12
C GLU A 49 33.07 6.55 3.92
N ILE A 50 32.49 7.73 4.14
CA ILE A 50 32.39 8.80 3.14
C ILE A 50 32.90 10.09 3.78
N ARG A 51 34.02 10.60 3.27
CA ARG A 51 34.67 11.84 3.75
C ARG A 51 34.94 11.81 5.27
N GLY A 52 35.44 10.69 5.80
CA GLY A 52 35.74 10.54 7.22
C GLY A 52 34.53 10.22 8.11
N HIS A 53 33.33 10.01 7.55
CA HIS A 53 32.13 9.68 8.32
C HIS A 53 31.61 8.29 7.98
N ALA A 54 31.25 7.51 9.00
CA ALA A 54 30.54 6.25 8.81
C ALA A 54 29.09 6.51 8.37
N VAL A 55 28.73 6.08 7.17
CA VAL A 55 27.40 6.23 6.58
C VAL A 55 26.78 4.85 6.38
N ALA A 56 25.54 4.70 6.85
CA ALA A 56 24.80 3.44 6.73
C ALA A 56 23.70 3.55 5.65
N PHE A 57 23.64 2.55 4.78
CA PHE A 57 22.70 2.45 3.65
C PHE A 57 21.75 1.29 3.87
N LYS A 58 20.46 1.60 4.10
CA LYS A 58 19.42 0.59 4.16
C LYS A 58 18.96 0.25 2.75
N ALA A 59 19.39 -0.89 2.22
CA ALA A 59 19.25 -1.25 0.81
C ALA A 59 17.84 -1.78 0.46
N GLU A 60 16.84 -0.92 0.54
CA GLU A 60 15.45 -1.24 0.17
C GLU A 60 15.24 -1.51 -1.32
N SER A 61 16.19 -1.10 -2.16
CA SER A 61 16.22 -1.46 -3.58
C SER A 61 16.42 -2.97 -3.81
N LEU A 62 16.87 -3.71 -2.80
CA LEU A 62 17.04 -5.16 -2.86
C LEU A 62 15.83 -5.94 -2.31
N GLN A 63 14.77 -5.26 -1.88
CA GLN A 63 13.50 -5.92 -1.57
C GLN A 63 12.82 -6.40 -2.86
N PRO A 64 11.88 -7.36 -2.78
CA PRO A 64 11.05 -7.69 -3.93
C PRO A 64 10.38 -6.42 -4.47
N VAL A 65 10.17 -6.36 -5.78
CA VAL A 65 9.75 -5.16 -6.53
C VAL A 65 10.75 -4.00 -6.56
N GLY A 66 11.96 -4.19 -6.01
CA GLY A 66 13.05 -3.23 -6.11
C GLY A 66 12.84 -1.94 -5.31
N ALA A 67 11.89 -1.93 -4.35
CA ALA A 67 11.56 -0.73 -3.59
C ALA A 67 10.87 -1.03 -2.24
N PHE A 68 11.00 -0.08 -1.31
CA PHE A 68 10.35 -0.15 0.02
C PHE A 68 8.81 -0.13 -0.03
N LYS A 69 8.19 0.29 -1.14
CA LYS A 69 6.73 0.49 -1.26
C LYS A 69 5.93 -0.81 -1.08
N LEU A 70 6.54 -1.96 -1.29
CA LEU A 70 5.97 -3.26 -0.96
C LEU A 70 5.55 -3.35 0.51
N ARG A 71 6.33 -2.76 1.43
CA ARG A 71 6.07 -2.86 2.88
C ARG A 71 4.71 -2.28 3.26
N GLY A 72 4.42 -1.07 2.76
CA GLY A 72 3.15 -0.40 2.98
C GLY A 72 1.98 -1.11 2.30
N ALA A 73 2.18 -1.59 1.07
CA ALA A 73 1.16 -2.34 0.33
C ALA A 73 0.76 -3.62 1.08
N TRP A 74 1.73 -4.42 1.51
CA TRP A 74 1.47 -5.63 2.29
C TRP A 74 0.78 -5.32 3.62
N HIS A 75 1.26 -4.34 4.39
CA HIS A 75 0.64 -3.96 5.66
C HIS A 75 -0.82 -3.51 5.47
N ARG A 76 -1.12 -2.73 4.42
CA ARG A 76 -2.48 -2.26 4.16
C ARG A 76 -3.40 -3.39 3.72
N LEU A 77 -3.00 -4.19 2.74
CA LEU A 77 -3.86 -5.25 2.17
C LEU A 77 -4.11 -6.37 3.19
N THR A 78 -3.12 -6.71 4.02
CA THR A 78 -3.31 -7.69 5.10
C THR A 78 -4.20 -7.18 6.24
N ALA A 79 -4.36 -5.87 6.39
CA ALA A 79 -5.26 -5.28 7.40
C ALA A 79 -6.72 -5.17 6.92
N LEU A 80 -7.02 -5.52 5.67
CA LEU A 80 -8.39 -5.59 5.17
C LEU A 80 -9.09 -6.84 5.73
N ASP A 81 -10.34 -6.67 6.14
CA ASP A 81 -11.24 -7.79 6.45
C ASP A 81 -11.60 -8.58 5.18
N GLU A 82 -12.18 -9.75 5.36
CA GLU A 82 -12.51 -10.67 4.27
C GLU A 82 -13.49 -10.05 3.26
N ALA A 83 -14.51 -9.33 3.75
CA ALA A 83 -15.49 -8.66 2.90
C ALA A 83 -14.84 -7.58 2.02
N ALA A 84 -13.85 -6.85 2.53
CA ALA A 84 -13.09 -5.87 1.76
C ALA A 84 -12.11 -6.53 0.78
N ARG A 85 -11.45 -7.62 1.17
CA ARG A 85 -10.56 -8.37 0.27
C ARG A 85 -11.30 -8.95 -0.93
N ALA A 86 -12.50 -9.49 -0.71
CA ALA A 86 -13.34 -10.09 -1.76
C ALA A 86 -13.76 -9.09 -2.85
N ARG A 87 -13.83 -7.79 -2.52
CA ARG A 87 -14.13 -6.72 -3.50
C ARG A 87 -12.94 -6.33 -4.37
N GLY A 88 -11.74 -6.83 -4.09
CA GLY A 88 -10.51 -6.41 -4.75
C GLY A 88 -10.01 -5.05 -4.29
N VAL A 89 -8.93 -4.58 -4.91
CA VAL A 89 -8.28 -3.29 -4.62
C VAL A 89 -7.99 -2.53 -5.91
N VAL A 90 -7.87 -1.21 -5.80
CA VAL A 90 -7.38 -0.34 -6.87
C VAL A 90 -6.32 0.59 -6.30
N ALA A 91 -5.27 0.87 -7.08
CA ALA A 91 -4.24 1.83 -6.72
C ALA A 91 -3.86 2.68 -7.93
N PHE A 92 -3.57 3.96 -7.68
CA PHE A 92 -3.03 4.86 -8.69
C PHE A 92 -1.55 5.15 -8.38
N SER A 93 -0.67 4.78 -9.29
CA SER A 93 0.77 5.04 -9.16
C SER A 93 1.47 4.90 -10.51
N SER A 94 2.53 5.68 -10.71
CA SER A 94 3.41 5.59 -11.88
C SER A 94 4.45 4.46 -11.83
N GLY A 95 4.55 3.66 -10.74
CA GLY A 95 5.59 2.62 -10.66
C GLY A 95 5.63 1.83 -9.35
N ASN A 96 6.63 2.06 -8.49
CA ASN A 96 6.95 1.23 -7.32
C ASN A 96 5.76 0.86 -6.43
N HIS A 97 4.78 1.76 -6.26
CA HIS A 97 3.58 1.44 -5.48
C HIS A 97 2.62 0.51 -6.23
N ALA A 98 2.44 0.69 -7.54
CA ALA A 98 1.66 -0.23 -8.38
C ALA A 98 2.25 -1.65 -8.31
N GLN A 99 3.58 -1.78 -8.43
CA GLN A 99 4.25 -3.08 -8.30
C GLN A 99 4.08 -3.69 -6.89
N GLY A 100 4.22 -2.88 -5.84
CA GLY A 100 4.01 -3.34 -4.46
C GLY A 100 2.58 -3.83 -4.19
N VAL A 101 1.57 -3.13 -4.72
CA VAL A 101 0.15 -3.53 -4.62
C VAL A 101 -0.11 -4.81 -5.40
N ALA A 102 0.33 -4.87 -6.67
CA ALA A 102 0.15 -6.07 -7.50
C ALA A 102 0.83 -7.30 -6.87
N TRP A 103 2.04 -7.14 -6.32
CA TRP A 103 2.76 -8.21 -5.64
C TRP A 103 2.01 -8.72 -4.40
N ALA A 104 1.49 -7.82 -3.57
CA ALA A 104 0.75 -8.17 -2.36
C ALA A 104 -0.63 -8.77 -2.68
N ALA A 105 -1.37 -8.18 -3.62
CA ALA A 105 -2.68 -8.67 -4.05
C ALA A 105 -2.60 -10.09 -4.63
N LYS A 106 -1.60 -10.35 -5.50
CA LYS A 106 -1.36 -11.69 -6.06
C LYS A 106 -1.14 -12.74 -4.96
N ARG A 107 -0.36 -12.41 -3.92
CA ARG A 107 -0.09 -13.31 -2.79
C ARG A 107 -1.30 -13.52 -1.87
N LEU A 108 -2.22 -12.57 -1.82
CA LEU A 108 -3.43 -12.63 -1.00
C LEU A 108 -4.65 -13.13 -1.77
N GLY A 109 -4.50 -13.50 -3.06
CA GLY A 109 -5.62 -13.94 -3.90
C GLY A 109 -6.64 -12.84 -4.20
N MET A 110 -6.21 -11.58 -4.24
CA MET A 110 -7.08 -10.42 -4.45
C MET A 110 -7.02 -9.95 -5.90
N ALA A 111 -8.17 -9.56 -6.47
CA ALA A 111 -8.22 -8.81 -7.72
C ALA A 111 -7.61 -7.41 -7.54
N ALA A 112 -6.75 -6.99 -8.47
CA ALA A 112 -6.04 -5.71 -8.44
C ALA A 112 -5.74 -5.20 -9.86
#